data_AF-A0A7S0F638-F1
#
_entry.id   AF-A0A7S0F638-F1
#
_cell.length_a   1.000
_cell.length_b   1.000
_cell.length_c   1.000
_cell.angle_alpha   90.00
_cell.angle_beta   90.00
_cell.angle_gamma   90.00
#
_symmetry.space_group_name_H-M   'P 1'
#
loop_
_entity.id
_entity.type
_entity.pdbx_description
1 polymer ?
#
loop_
_entity_poly.entity_id
_entity_poly.type
_entity_poly.pdbx_seq_one_letter_code
_entity_poly.pdbx_strand_id
1 'polypeptide(L)'
;VLVRRLWPRIRAEIPTATLHVYGSYCPASMMSQYHRPEATGVHVHGFADDLSSIFSKGRILLAPLRFGAGIKGKIIEAWHAGLPVVTTPIGSEGMNLSQSPLSELESES
;
A
#
# COMPACT_ATOMS: atom_id res chain seq x y z
N VAL A 1 11.68 1.04 5.40
CA VAL A 1 11.84 -0.04 4.38
C VAL A 1 11.31 0.43 3.05
N LEU A 2 10.02 0.80 2.98
CA LEU A 2 9.37 1.31 1.77
C LEU A 2 10.16 2.44 1.10
N VAL A 3 10.30 3.59 1.77
CA VAL A 3 10.97 4.79 1.19
C VAL A 3 12.46 4.57 0.90
N ARG A 4 13.17 3.83 1.75
CA ARG A 4 14.64 3.66 1.65
C ARG A 4 15.08 2.54 0.71
N ARG A 5 14.27 1.50 0.49
CA ARG A 5 14.67 0.29 -0.28
C ARG A 5 13.82 0.03 -1.50
N LEU A 6 12.49 0.18 -1.39
CA LEU A 6 11.57 -0.17 -2.48
C LEU A 6 11.36 1.02 -3.41
N TRP A 7 11.10 2.21 -2.84
CA TRP A 7 10.74 3.38 -3.61
C TRP A 7 11.78 3.82 -4.66
N PRO A 8 13.10 3.83 -4.37
CA PRO A 8 14.09 4.20 -5.38
C PRO A 8 14.09 3.26 -6.59
N ARG A 9 13.80 1.97 -6.38
CA ARG A 9 13.70 0.97 -7.46
C ARG A 9 12.43 1.16 -8.28
N ILE A 10 11.31 1.46 -7.63
CA ILE A 10 10.04 1.77 -8.33
C ILE A 10 10.21 3.03 -9.20
N ARG A 11 10.82 4.08 -8.66
CA ARG A 11 11.00 5.34 -9.40
C ARG A 11 12.05 5.25 -10.51
N ALA A 12 13.00 4.31 -10.42
CA ALA A 12 13.92 4.03 -11.52
C ALA A 12 13.17 3.50 -12.76
N GLU A 13 12.18 2.64 -12.55
CA GLU A 13 11.35 2.07 -13.63
C GLU A 13 10.20 3.01 -14.05
N ILE A 14 9.63 3.76 -13.09
CA ILE A 14 8.50 4.68 -13.30
C ILE A 14 8.85 6.06 -12.72
N PRO A 15 9.60 6.91 -13.43
CA PRO A 15 10.10 8.18 -12.91
C PRO A 15 9.01 9.17 -12.46
N THR A 16 7.83 9.07 -13.06
CA THR A 16 6.65 9.91 -12.76
C THR A 16 5.80 9.39 -11.61
N ALA A 17 6.11 8.21 -11.06
CA ALA A 17 5.35 7.67 -9.94
C ALA A 17 5.52 8.57 -8.70
N THR A 18 4.42 8.75 -7.96
CA THR A 18 4.39 9.43 -6.67
C THR A 18 4.05 8.45 -5.54
N LEU A 19 4.65 8.66 -4.37
CA LEU A 19 4.39 7.90 -3.16
C LEU A 19 3.70 8.80 -2.14
N HIS A 20 2.47 8.45 -1.77
CA HIS A 20 1.70 9.19 -0.78
C HIS A 20 1.66 8.40 0.54
N VAL A 21 2.17 9.00 1.61
CA VAL A 21 2.25 8.39 2.94
C VAL A 21 1.32 9.12 3.89
N TYR A 22 0.40 8.37 4.49
CA TYR A 22 -0.58 8.85 5.47
C TYR A 22 -0.38 8.12 6.81
N GLY A 23 -0.60 8.84 7.91
CA GLY A 23 -0.51 8.34 9.28
C GLY A 23 -0.41 9.48 10.30
N SER A 24 -1.18 9.38 11.39
CA SER A 24 -1.22 10.37 12.47
C SER A 24 0.05 10.42 13.33
N TYR A 25 0.84 9.34 13.33
CA TYR A 25 2.03 9.21 14.18
C TYR A 25 3.33 9.33 13.39
N CYS A 26 3.42 10.31 12.47
CA CYS A 26 4.67 10.62 11.78
C CYS A 26 5.39 11.76 12.54
N PRO A 27 6.55 11.52 13.18
CA PRO A 27 7.31 12.58 13.83
C PRO A 27 7.70 13.66 12.82
N ALA A 28 7.74 14.93 13.24
CA ALA A 28 8.11 16.05 12.38
C ALA A 28 9.47 15.87 11.68
N SER A 29 10.43 15.23 12.36
CA SER A 29 11.74 14.87 11.79
C SER A 29 11.66 13.86 10.64
N MET A 30 10.69 12.94 10.69
CA MET A 30 10.44 11.98 9.62
C MET A 30 9.74 12.65 8.44
N MET A 31 8.78 13.55 8.73
CA MET A 31 8.13 14.35 7.69
C MET A 31 9.15 15.19 6.94
N SER A 32 10.00 15.96 7.63
CA SER A 32 11.01 16.80 6.99
C SER A 32 12.09 16.00 6.24
N GLN A 33 12.44 14.80 6.73
CA GLN A 33 13.40 13.94 6.07
C GLN A 33 12.88 13.38 4.74
N TYR A 34 11.63 12.91 4.71
CA TYR A 34 11.11 12.12 3.59
C TYR A 34 10.12 12.85 2.69
N HIS A 35 9.50 13.94 3.14
CA HIS A 35 8.64 14.76 2.29
C HIS A 35 9.50 15.56 1.29
N ARG A 36 9.68 15.00 0.10
CA ARG A 36 10.46 15.61 -0.99
C ARG A 36 9.78 15.38 -2.35
N PRO A 37 8.62 15.99 -2.60
CA PRO A 37 7.84 15.77 -3.83
C PRO A 37 8.64 15.93 -5.12
N GLU A 38 9.44 16.99 -5.22
CA GLU A 38 10.16 17.34 -6.44
C GLU A 38 11.37 16.42 -6.63
N ALA A 39 12.12 16.20 -5.55
CA ALA A 39 13.36 15.43 -5.61
C ALA A 39 13.11 13.90 -5.68
N THR A 40 12.11 13.38 -4.98
CA THR A 40 11.87 11.94 -4.84
C THR A 40 10.45 11.49 -5.17
N GLY A 41 9.50 12.38 -5.42
CA GLY A 41 8.08 12.02 -5.61
C GLY A 41 7.39 11.57 -4.33
N VAL A 42 7.99 11.77 -3.15
CA VAL A 42 7.44 11.32 -1.86
C VAL A 42 6.68 12.45 -1.18
N HIS A 43 5.39 12.22 -0.95
CA HIS A 43 4.47 13.10 -0.24
C HIS A 43 4.12 12.49 1.13
N VAL A 44 4.29 13.25 2.21
CA VAL A 44 3.93 12.82 3.57
C VAL A 44 2.84 13.77 4.06
N HIS A 45 1.61 13.26 4.20
CA HIS A 45 0.42 14.08 4.44
C HIS A 45 0.00 14.17 5.92
N GLY A 46 0.48 13.25 6.76
CA GLY A 46 -0.01 13.14 8.14
C GLY A 46 -1.34 12.38 8.21
N PHE A 47 -2.23 12.77 9.11
CA PHE A 47 -3.54 12.12 9.26
C PHE A 47 -4.40 12.29 8.00
N ALA A 48 -5.25 11.30 7.72
CA ALA A 48 -6.15 11.26 6.59
C ALA A 48 -7.59 11.38 7.07
N ASP A 49 -8.27 12.46 6.70
CA ASP A 49 -9.67 12.69 7.11
C ASP A 49 -10.66 11.79 6.35
N ASP A 50 -10.40 11.54 5.06
CA ASP A 50 -11.21 10.67 4.21
C ASP A 50 -10.34 9.69 3.42
N LEU A 51 -10.33 8.43 3.86
CA LEU A 51 -9.59 7.35 3.22
C LEU A 51 -10.20 6.91 1.88
N SER A 52 -11.51 7.07 1.69
CA SER A 52 -12.17 6.67 0.45
C SER A 52 -11.69 7.54 -0.72
N SER A 53 -11.65 8.87 -0.52
CA SER A 53 -11.09 9.82 -1.50
C SER A 53 -9.60 9.60 -1.77
N ILE A 54 -8.84 9.11 -0.78
CA ILE A 54 -7.42 8.77 -0.97
C ILE A 54 -7.29 7.49 -1.79
N PHE A 55 -8.03 6.44 -1.44
CA PHE A 55 -7.95 5.16 -2.13
C PHE A 55 -8.43 5.24 -3.58
N SER A 56 -9.48 6.03 -3.87
CA SER A 56 -9.97 6.22 -5.24
C SER A 56 -8.97 6.90 -6.18
N LYS A 57 -8.07 7.73 -5.62
CA LYS A 57 -6.97 8.38 -6.35
C LYS A 57 -5.72 7.49 -6.45
N GLY A 58 -5.59 6.52 -5.56
CA GLY A 58 -4.49 5.56 -5.55
C GLY A 58 -4.55 4.62 -6.74
N ARG A 59 -3.39 4.20 -7.24
CA ARG A 59 -3.30 3.09 -8.21
C ARG A 59 -3.05 1.74 -7.53
N ILE A 60 -2.25 1.75 -6.46
CA ILE A 60 -1.87 0.58 -5.68
C ILE A 60 -1.67 1.02 -4.23
N LEU A 61 -2.15 0.23 -3.26
CA LEU A 61 -1.74 0.33 -1.87
C LEU A 61 -0.50 -0.56 -1.61
N LEU A 62 0.58 0.03 -1.13
CA LEU A 62 1.77 -0.70 -0.69
C LEU A 62 1.73 -0.91 0.83
N ALA A 63 1.53 -2.15 1.27
CA ALA A 63 1.46 -2.51 2.68
C ALA A 63 2.55 -3.55 3.05
N PRO A 64 3.86 -3.19 3.05
CA PRO A 64 4.96 -4.12 3.33
C PRO A 64 5.10 -4.41 4.84
N LEU A 65 4.04 -4.96 5.43
CA LEU A 65 3.97 -5.29 6.86
C LEU A 65 4.98 -6.37 7.20
N ARG A 66 5.78 -6.15 8.26
CA ARG A 66 6.78 -7.11 8.74
C ARG A 66 6.33 -7.87 9.98
N PHE A 67 5.33 -7.30 10.67
CA PHE A 67 4.79 -7.78 11.93
C PHE A 67 3.32 -7.35 12.01
N GLY A 68 2.56 -8.06 12.84
CA GLY A 68 1.18 -7.73 13.19
C GLY A 68 0.25 -8.93 13.02
N ALA A 69 -0.54 -9.24 14.04
CA ALA A 69 -1.52 -10.33 14.01
C ALA A 69 -2.89 -9.84 13.48
N GLY A 70 -3.73 -10.77 13.04
CA GLY A 70 -5.14 -10.51 12.69
C GLY A 70 -5.37 -9.84 11.33
N ILE A 71 -6.66 -9.62 11.04
CA ILE A 71 -7.14 -9.02 9.79
C ILE A 71 -6.75 -7.54 9.71
N LYS A 72 -6.19 -7.13 8.57
CA LYS A 72 -5.71 -5.74 8.38
C LYS A 72 -6.82 -4.86 7.80
N GLY A 73 -7.50 -4.11 8.66
CA GLY A 73 -8.60 -3.22 8.28
C GLY A 73 -8.29 -2.30 7.09
N LYS A 74 -7.08 -1.72 7.03
CA LYS A 74 -6.67 -0.84 5.91
C LYS A 74 -6.53 -1.54 4.56
N ILE A 75 -6.22 -2.83 4.57
CA ILE A 75 -6.16 -3.62 3.34
C ILE A 75 -7.59 -3.92 2.86
N ILE A 76 -8.48 -4.27 3.78
CA ILE A 76 -9.91 -4.47 3.49
C ILE A 76 -10.57 -3.18 2.98
N GLU A 77 -10.33 -2.05 3.64
CA GLU A 77 -10.86 -0.75 3.21
C GLU A 77 -10.38 -0.39 1.79
N ALA A 78 -9.11 -0.67 1.46
CA ALA A 78 -8.57 -0.46 0.12
C ALA A 78 -9.24 -1.37 -0.92
N TRP A 79 -9.48 -2.65 -0.61
CA TRP A 79 -10.23 -3.54 -1.51
C TRP A 79 -11.68 -3.10 -1.73
N HIS A 80 -12.36 -2.62 -0.69
CA HIS A 80 -13.70 -2.04 -0.84
C HIS A 80 -13.70 -0.83 -1.77
N ALA A 81 -12.60 -0.07 -1.81
CA ALA A 81 -12.40 1.04 -2.74
C ALA A 81 -11.90 0.60 -4.13
N GLY A 82 -11.79 -0.71 -4.39
CA GLY A 82 -11.28 -1.26 -5.66
C GLY A 82 -9.77 -1.04 -5.88
N LEU A 83 -9.02 -0.70 -4.82
CA LEU A 83 -7.60 -0.41 -4.90
C LEU A 83 -6.78 -1.72 -4.76
N PRO A 84 -5.99 -2.12 -5.77
CA PRO A 84 -5.09 -3.25 -5.66
C PRO A 84 -4.09 -3.08 -4.52
N VAL A 85 -3.77 -4.18 -3.83
CA VAL A 85 -2.87 -4.16 -2.66
C VAL A 85 -1.68 -5.07 -2.90
N VAL A 86 -0.48 -4.54 -2.70
CA VAL A 86 0.77 -5.33 -2.65
C VAL A 86 1.23 -5.39 -1.19
N THR A 87 1.27 -6.60 -0.65
CA THR A 87 1.65 -6.84 0.75
C THR A 87 2.61 -8.03 0.85
N THR A 88 3.07 -8.33 2.07
CA THR A 88 3.89 -9.51 2.37
C THR A 88 2.98 -10.69 2.70
N PRO A 89 3.50 -11.94 2.70
CA PRO A 89 2.73 -13.09 3.18
C PRO A 89 2.13 -12.88 4.57
N ILE A 90 2.89 -12.27 5.48
CA ILE A 90 2.43 -11.89 6.83
C ILE A 90 1.29 -10.86 6.77
N GLY A 91 1.41 -9.87 5.88
CA GLY A 91 0.37 -8.86 5.71
C GLY A 91 -0.94 -9.40 5.13
N SER A 92 -0.88 -10.51 4.38
CA SER A 92 -2.06 -11.22 3.84
C SER A 92 -2.68 -12.26 4.78
N GLU A 93 -2.10 -12.48 5.97
CA GLU A 93 -2.64 -13.44 6.93
C GLU A 93 -4.09 -13.14 7.31
N GLY A 94 -4.92 -14.18 7.38
CA GLY A 94 -6.33 -14.08 7.76
C GLY A 94 -7.25 -13.46 6.70
N MET A 95 -6.75 -13.24 5.47
CA MET A 95 -7.55 -12.59 4.40
C MET A 95 -8.31 -13.56 3.50
N ASN A 96 -8.24 -14.88 3.72
CA ASN A 96 -8.93 -15.92 2.94
C ASN A 96 -9.12 -15.57 1.46
N LEU A 97 -8.01 -15.23 0.80
CA LEU A 97 -7.98 -15.08 -0.65
C LEU A 97 -8.11 -16.48 -1.22
N SER A 98 -9.34 -16.95 -1.41
CA SER A 98 -9.60 -18.23 -2.06
C SER A 98 -8.86 -18.23 -3.39
N GLN A 99 -8.17 -19.34 -3.68
CA GLN A 99 -7.61 -19.57 -5.00
C GLN A 99 -8.72 -19.41 -6.03
N SER A 100 -8.34 -18.91 -7.20
CA SER A 100 -9.25 -18.61 -8.31
C SER A 100 -10.34 -19.69 -8.45
N PRO A 101 -11.63 -19.33 -8.60
CA PRO A 101 -12.68 -20.30 -8.90
C PRO A 101 -12.43 -21.06 -10.22
N LEU A 102 -11.43 -20.67 -11.00
CA LEU A 102 -11.00 -21.38 -12.20
C LEU A 102 -10.34 -22.74 -11.90
N SER A 103 -9.84 -23.01 -10.68
CA SER A 103 -9.26 -24.32 -10.35
C SER A 103 -10.32 -25.42 -10.21
N GLU A 104 -11.59 -25.07 -10.00
CA GLU A 104 -12.69 -26.04 -9.93
C GLU A 104 -13.16 -26.45 -11.34
N LEU A 105 -13.07 -25.56 -12.33
CA LEU A 105 -13.47 -25.81 -13.72
C LEU A 105 -12.51 -26.70 -14.53
N GLU A 106 -11.27 -26.87 -14.08
CA GLU A 106 -10.29 -27.77 -14.72
C GLU A 106 -10.34 -29.21 -14.18
N SER A 107 -11.23 -29.48 -13.21
CA SER A 107 -11.38 -30.82 -12.60
C SER A 107 -12.54 -31.65 -13.16
N GLU A 108 -13.35 -31.07 -14.06
CA GLU A 108 -14.46 -31.74 -14.76
C GLU A 108 -14.16 -31.99 -16.25
N SER A 109 -12.91 -32.35 -16.59
CA SER A 109 -12.50 -32.76 -17.95
C SER A 109 -11.98 -34.20 -17.98
#